data_AF-A0A1W0X9H3-F1
#
_entry.id   AF-A0A1W0X9H3-F1
#
_cell.length_a   1.000
_cell.length_b   1.000
_cell.length_c   1.000
_cell.angle_alpha   90.00
_cell.angle_beta   90.00
_cell.angle_gamma   90.00
#
_symmetry.space_group_name_H-M   'P 1'
#
loop_
_entity.id
_entity.type
_entity.pdbx_description
1 polymer ?
#
loop_
_entity_poly.entity_id
_entity_poly.type
_entity_poly.pdbx_seq_one_letter_code
_entity_poly.pdbx_strand_id
1 'polypeptide(L)'
;MPAANWEGWERTMCDILDRHGANGGRVIIFRNGISAQLGEYNTEVNEDVFGHRYNIYIGPRGHWVNHGDGGWINWAFQGQSRREGKNVWF
;
A
#
# COMPACT_ATOMS: atom_id res chain seq x y z
N MET A 1 1.57 -16.85 -2.67
CA MET A 1 0.79 -17.46 -3.78
C MET A 1 1.15 -16.72 -5.06
N PRO A 2 1.31 -17.38 -6.21
CA PRO A 2 1.72 -16.70 -7.44
C PRO A 2 0.62 -15.78 -7.97
N ALA A 3 0.99 -14.57 -8.39
CA ALA A 3 0.11 -13.49 -8.84
C ALA A 3 -0.78 -13.84 -10.05
N ALA A 4 -0.50 -14.96 -10.73
CA ALA A 4 -1.22 -15.41 -11.93
C ALA A 4 -2.69 -15.79 -11.68
N ASN A 5 -3.10 -16.01 -10.43
CA ASN A 5 -4.45 -16.44 -10.08
C ASN A 5 -5.32 -15.32 -9.48
N TRP A 6 -4.84 -14.07 -9.51
CA TRP A 6 -5.49 -12.93 -8.86
C TRP A 6 -6.35 -12.23 -9.92
N GLU A 7 -7.66 -12.10 -9.67
CA GLU A 7 -8.60 -11.42 -10.57
C GLU A 7 -9.17 -10.16 -9.89
N GLY A 8 -9.40 -9.10 -10.67
CA GLY A 8 -9.99 -7.85 -10.19
C GLY A 8 -9.04 -7.00 -9.33
N TRP A 9 -9.49 -6.61 -8.13
CA TRP A 9 -8.81 -5.61 -7.29
C TRP A 9 -7.47 -6.09 -6.72
N GLU A 10 -7.33 -7.39 -6.48
CA GLU A 10 -6.11 -8.00 -5.93
C GLU A 10 -4.96 -7.88 -6.93
N ARG A 11 -5.23 -8.18 -8.21
CA ARG A 11 -4.26 -8.01 -9.30
C ARG A 11 -3.84 -6.55 -9.46
N THR A 12 -4.80 -5.64 -9.33
CA THR A 12 -4.54 -4.19 -9.42
C THR A 12 -3.55 -3.74 -8.35
N MET A 13 -3.71 -4.20 -7.11
CA MET A 13 -2.79 -3.88 -6.02
C MET A 13 -1.40 -4.47 -6.28
N CYS A 14 -1.30 -5.70 -6.75
CA CYS A 14 -0.01 -6.29 -7.17
C CYS A 14 0.64 -5.48 -8.29
N ASP A 15 -0.11 -5.09 -9.32
CA ASP A 15 0.43 -4.30 -10.43
C ASP A 15 0.89 -2.91 -9.99
N ILE A 16 0.21 -2.28 -9.02
CA ILE A 16 0.64 -1.00 -8.41
C ILE A 16 1.92 -1.24 -7.58
N LEU A 17 1.94 -2.29 -6.76
CA LEU A 17 3.11 -2.65 -5.97
C LEU A 17 4.33 -2.95 -6.85
N ASP A 18 4.17 -3.70 -7.93
CA ASP A 18 5.27 -4.00 -8.86
C ASP A 18 5.76 -2.74 -9.59
N ARG A 19 4.84 -1.83 -9.98
CA ARG A 19 5.21 -0.56 -10.63
C ARG A 19 5.99 0.38 -9.71
N HIS A 20 5.62 0.46 -8.43
CA HIS A 20 6.16 1.44 -7.48
C HIS A 20 7.20 0.86 -6.50
N GLY A 21 7.24 -0.46 -6.36
CA GLY A 21 8.13 -1.22 -5.46
C GLY A 21 9.36 -1.79 -6.16
N ALA A 22 9.39 -1.78 -7.50
CA ALA A 22 10.60 -2.02 -8.26
C ALA A 22 11.64 -0.94 -7.87
N ASN A 23 12.81 -1.37 -7.37
CA ASN A 23 13.95 -0.59 -6.84
C ASN A 23 14.14 -0.59 -5.31
N GLY A 24 13.47 -1.47 -4.56
CA GLY A 24 13.72 -1.60 -3.11
C GLY A 24 13.10 -0.47 -2.27
N GLY A 25 12.26 0.35 -2.90
CA GLY A 25 11.37 1.26 -2.19
C GLY A 25 10.37 0.47 -1.35
N ARG A 26 10.14 0.91 -0.12
CA ARG A 26 9.07 0.36 0.71
C ARG A 26 7.81 1.12 0.33
N VAL A 27 6.81 0.38 -0.12
CA VAL A 27 5.58 0.94 -0.69
C VAL A 27 4.44 0.61 0.24
N ILE A 28 3.56 1.57 0.46
CA ILE A 28 2.26 1.34 1.08
C ILE A 28 1.16 2.01 0.28
N ILE A 29 0.06 1.29 0.12
CA ILE A 29 -1.08 1.69 -0.69
C ILE A 29 -2.31 1.69 0.22
N PHE A 30 -3.12 2.74 0.14
CA PHE A 30 -4.45 2.82 0.75
C PHE A 30 -5.49 3.10 -0.31
N ARG A 31 -6.60 2.37 -0.27
CA ARG A 31 -7.77 2.58 -1.12
C ARG A 31 -8.76 3.49 -0.41
N ASN A 32 -9.14 4.59 -1.07
CA ASN A 32 -10.15 5.58 -0.65
C ASN A 32 -9.90 6.31 0.69
N GLY A 33 -8.70 6.27 1.28
CA GLY A 33 -8.35 6.96 2.53
C GLY A 33 -9.09 6.39 3.77
N ILE A 34 -8.65 6.53 5.02
CA ILE A 34 -7.75 7.47 5.68
C ILE A 34 -6.69 6.65 6.44
N SER A 35 -5.40 6.84 6.12
CA SER A 35 -4.30 6.40 6.97
C SER A 35 -3.97 7.51 7.96
N ALA A 36 -3.81 7.22 9.25
CA ALA A 36 -3.03 8.14 10.08
C ALA A 36 -1.56 7.82 9.83
N GLN A 37 -0.91 8.76 9.15
CA GLN A 37 0.49 8.68 8.83
C GLN A 37 1.29 9.36 9.94
N LEU A 38 2.32 8.66 10.44
CA LEU A 38 3.33 9.18 11.35
C LEU A 38 4.72 8.81 10.79
N GLY A 39 5.09 9.31 9.61
CA GLY A 39 6.34 8.91 8.97
C GLY A 39 6.80 9.74 7.77
N GLU A 40 8.09 9.60 7.45
CA GLU A 40 8.78 10.21 6.31
C GLU A 40 8.56 9.39 5.04
N TYR A 41 8.25 10.05 3.93
CA TYR A 41 8.15 9.43 2.62
C TYR A 41 8.87 10.30 1.60
N ASN A 42 9.38 9.66 0.56
CA ASN A 42 10.04 10.38 -0.54
C ASN A 42 9.02 10.83 -1.58
N THR A 43 8.01 9.98 -1.83
CA THR A 43 7.04 10.18 -2.90
C THR A 43 5.65 9.77 -2.45
N GLU A 44 4.67 10.61 -2.74
CA GLU A 44 3.24 10.30 -2.66
C GLU A 44 2.66 10.36 -4.07
N VAL A 45 1.91 9.32 -4.44
CA VAL A 45 1.23 9.21 -5.71
C VAL A 45 -0.24 8.90 -5.44
N ASN A 46 -1.13 9.54 -6.19
CA ASN A 46 -2.55 9.24 -6.18
C ASN A 46 -2.92 8.65 -7.55
N GLU A 47 -3.48 7.44 -7.58
CA GLU A 47 -3.94 6.79 -8.82
C GLU A 47 -5.41 6.38 -8.70
N ASP A 48 -6.20 6.68 -9.73
CA ASP A 48 -7.57 6.17 -9.85
C ASP A 48 -7.56 4.91 -10.72
N VAL A 49 -7.91 3.77 -10.13
CA VAL A 49 -7.92 2.48 -10.83
C VAL A 49 -9.25 1.76 -10.59
N PHE A 50 -9.91 1.32 -11.66
CA PHE A 50 -11.22 0.66 -11.62
C PHE A 50 -12.28 1.43 -10.81
N GLY A 51 -12.27 2.76 -10.85
CA GLY A 51 -13.25 3.60 -10.13
C GLY A 51 -12.95 3.75 -8.63
N HIS A 52 -11.76 3.38 -8.18
CA HIS A 52 -11.28 3.57 -6.81
C HIS A 52 -10.01 4.40 -6.79
N ARG A 53 -9.90 5.29 -5.80
CA ARG A 53 -8.70 6.10 -5.61
C ARG A 53 -7.72 5.37 -4.71
N TYR A 54 -6.45 5.36 -5.08
CA TYR A 54 -5.36 4.75 -4.33
C TYR A 54 -4.33 5.81 -3.97
N ASN A 55 -4.04 5.93 -2.68
CA ASN A 55 -2.95 6.74 -2.13
C ASN A 55 -1.74 5.82 -1.93
N ILE A 56 -0.69 6.07 -2.68
CA ILE A 56 0.53 5.27 -2.73
C ILE A 56 1.65 6.11 -2.12
N TYR A 57 2.31 5.59 -1.10
CA TYR A 57 3.43 6.24 -0.45
C TYR A 57 4.67 5.37 -0.57
N ILE A 58 5.77 6.00 -0.98
CA ILE A 58 7.04 5.33 -1.25
C ILE A 58 8.10 6.01 -0.39
N GLY A 59 8.75 5.24 0.47
CA GLY A 59 9.71 5.80 1.39
C GLY A 59 10.63 4.76 2.03
N PRO A 60 11.75 5.20 2.62
CA PRO A 60 12.65 4.29 3.31
C PRO A 60 12.15 3.96 4.71
N ARG A 61 11.30 4.77 5.34
CA ARG A 61 10.85 4.61 6.74
C ARG A 61 9.41 5.04 6.90
N GLY A 62 8.82 4.73 8.04
CA GLY A 62 7.57 5.35 8.45
C GLY A 62 6.69 4.41 9.26
N HIS A 63 5.82 5.02 10.07
CA HIS A 63 4.77 4.30 10.79
C HIS A 63 3.42 4.64 10.17
N TRP A 64 2.70 3.58 9.81
CA TRP A 64 1.44 3.65 9.11
C TRP A 64 0.37 2.93 9.91
N VAL A 65 -0.74 3.62 10.17
CA VAL A 65 -1.88 3.06 10.89
C VAL A 65 -3.08 3.02 9.95
N ASN A 66 -3.63 1.82 9.78
CA ASN A 66 -4.93 1.66 9.17
C ASN A 66 -6.03 1.98 10.20
N HIS A 67 -6.81 3.04 9.98
CA HIS A 67 -7.83 3.52 10.91
C HIS A 67 -9.22 2.85 10.78
N GLY A 68 -9.35 1.82 9.95
CA GLY A 68 -10.62 1.13 9.76
C GLY A 68 -11.28 1.51 8.44
N ASP A 69 -10.93 0.73 7.44
CA ASP A 69 -11.48 0.73 6.09
C ASP A 69 -12.19 -0.61 5.78
N GLY A 70 -12.28 -1.55 6.73
CA GLY A 70 -13.01 -2.81 6.55
C GLY A 70 -12.15 -4.04 6.30
N GLY A 71 -10.82 -3.96 6.46
CA GLY A 71 -9.93 -5.12 6.53
C GLY A 71 -8.79 -5.12 5.50
N TRP A 72 -8.22 -6.30 5.23
CA TRP A 72 -7.07 -6.53 4.34
C TRP A 72 -7.30 -6.10 2.88
N ILE A 73 -8.52 -5.75 2.52
CA ILE A 73 -8.94 -5.43 1.15
C ILE A 73 -8.48 -4.02 0.71
N ASN A 74 -8.29 -3.10 1.66
CA ASN A 74 -8.17 -1.68 1.34
C ASN A 74 -6.77 -1.11 1.49
N TRP A 75 -5.78 -1.95 1.78
CA TRP A 75 -4.40 -1.50 1.82
C TRP A 75 -3.44 -2.66 1.55
N ALA A 76 -2.29 -2.34 0.98
CA ALA A 76 -1.23 -3.30 0.68
C ALA A 76 0.14 -2.64 0.87
N PHE A 77 1.16 -3.45 1.13
CA PHE A 77 2.52 -2.96 1.27
C PHE A 77 3.55 -3.96 0.74
N GLN A 78 4.70 -3.44 0.33
CA GLN A 78 5.84 -4.24 -0.13
C GLN A 78 7.14 -3.71 0.46
N GLY A 79 8.05 -4.63 0.78
CA GLY A 79 9.38 -4.33 1.31
C GLY A 79 9.62 -4.95 2.68
N GLN A 80 10.80 -4.67 3.26
CA GLN A 80 11.07 -5.01 4.65
C GLN A 80 10.20 -4.16 5.55
N SER A 81 9.30 -4.81 6.28
CA SER A 81 8.37 -4.15 7.19
C SER A 81 8.09 -5.01 8.41
N ARG A 82 7.88 -4.37 9.56
CA ARG A 82 7.25 -4.99 10.71
C ARG A 82 5.76 -4.68 10.66
N ARG A 83 4.92 -5.67 10.96
CA ARG A 83 3.47 -5.46 11.06
C ARG A 83 2.95 -5.99 12.38
N GLU A 84 2.12 -5.19 13.04
CA GLU A 84 1.41 -5.57 14.26
C GLU A 84 -0.04 -5.06 14.19
N GLY A 85 -0.95 -5.99 13.94
CA GLY A 85 -2.36 -5.68 13.72
C GLY A 85 -2.56 -4.73 12.53
N LYS A 86 -3.02 -3.51 12.84
CA LYS A 86 -3.29 -2.42 11.88
C LYS A 86 -2.09 -1.49 11.64
N ASN A 87 -0.97 -1.75 12.29
CA ASN A 87 0.23 -0.94 12.20
C ASN A 87 1.24 -1.59 11.26
N VAL A 88 1.85 -0.80 10.39
CA VAL A 88 3.02 -1.18 9.59
C VAL A 88 4.15 -0.19 9.84
N TRP A 89 5.33 -0.74 10.06
CA TRP A 89 6.58 0.01 10.15
C TRP A 89 7.49 -0.43 9.03
N PHE A 90 8.03 0.57 8.35
CA PHE A 90 9.13 0.43 7.41
C PHE A 90 10.42 0.78 8.12
#